data_AF-A0A519TZA1-F1
#
_entry.id   AF-A0A519TZA1-F1
#
_cell.length_a   1.000
_cell.length_b   1.000
_cell.length_c   1.000
_cell.angle_alpha   90.00
_cell.angle_beta   90.00
_cell.angle_gamma   90.00
#
_symmetry.space_group_name_H-M   'P 1'
#
loop_
_entity.id
_entity.type
_entity.pdbx_description
1 polymer ?
#
loop_
_entity_poly.entity_id
_entity_poly.type
_entity_poly.pdbx_seq_one_letter_code
_entity_poly.pdbx_strand_id
1 'polypeptide(L)'
;MTVPVKEILSRKLEVELKNELDRIADGLEEAVNFGTQILNKWMNKGGTEADLPAALFLRNMLENIDAITILIRSGVVEPCNNLLRTALENLFSLEYLLADPNKITERSRSFLVWNFLSQEKWLIKAGAGTPGYKEMEAKFKKDRLMKHAFPYLIDTDKQGKEMLEKILSLPDYQEVKQEYDRTKKIKKNPAWYSLYDGPTNLEQVANLLDLPALYEVLYRGWSPTTHGNNILQGKIEINKEGFAEIAPLRHTAAAASIAQHCMNICILSFRVFVSWRLPEMGKDYQEWYQQIREFNLSLVPIPVKPASV
;
A
#
# COMPACT_ATOMS: atom_id res chain seq x y z
N MET A 1 -20.34 -25.99 -18.88
CA MET A 1 -19.68 -25.20 -17.82
C MET A 1 -18.50 -25.99 -17.29
N THR A 2 -17.35 -25.37 -17.05
CA THR A 2 -16.18 -26.04 -16.47
C THR A 2 -16.30 -26.15 -14.95
N VAL A 3 -15.67 -27.16 -14.34
CA VAL A 3 -15.71 -27.45 -12.90
C VAL A 3 -14.28 -27.33 -12.35
N PRO A 4 -14.06 -26.78 -11.13
CA PRO A 4 -12.72 -26.69 -10.57
C PRO A 4 -12.12 -28.07 -10.28
N VAL A 5 -10.81 -28.21 -10.54
CA VAL A 5 -10.00 -29.34 -10.06
C VAL A 5 -9.75 -29.13 -8.57
N LYS A 6 -10.28 -30.01 -7.71
CA LYS A 6 -10.36 -29.79 -6.27
C LYS A 6 -8.99 -29.69 -5.60
N GLU A 7 -8.02 -30.44 -6.11
CA GLU A 7 -6.64 -30.51 -5.66
C GLU A 7 -5.91 -29.17 -5.91
N ILE A 8 -6.28 -28.44 -6.97
CA ILE A 8 -5.70 -27.13 -7.31
C ILE A 8 -6.53 -26.00 -6.69
N LEU A 9 -7.85 -26.10 -6.69
CA LEU A 9 -8.77 -25.07 -6.23
C LEU A 9 -9.94 -25.68 -5.46
N SER A 10 -9.75 -25.90 -4.16
CA SER A 10 -10.85 -26.22 -3.25
C SER A 10 -11.48 -24.92 -2.72
N ARG A 11 -12.67 -24.57 -3.22
CA ARG A 11 -13.41 -23.42 -2.67
C ARG A 11 -14.08 -23.70 -1.32
N LYS A 12 -14.27 -24.98 -1.00
CA LYS A 12 -14.82 -25.42 0.28
C LYS A 12 -13.66 -25.67 1.24
N LEU A 13 -13.61 -24.86 2.29
CA LEU A 13 -12.66 -25.02 3.39
C LEU A 13 -13.25 -25.99 4.42
N GLU A 14 -12.38 -26.70 5.14
CA GLU A 14 -12.78 -27.44 6.32
C GLU A 14 -13.34 -26.49 7.37
N VAL A 15 -14.28 -26.95 8.20
CA VAL A 15 -15.04 -26.08 9.11
C VAL A 15 -14.10 -25.42 10.12
N GLU A 16 -13.16 -26.18 10.67
CA GLU A 16 -12.17 -25.73 11.64
C GLU A 16 -11.26 -24.66 11.03
N LEU A 17 -10.73 -24.91 9.83
CA LEU A 17 -9.90 -23.94 9.11
C LEU A 17 -10.68 -22.68 8.75
N LYS A 18 -11.95 -22.83 8.33
CA LYS A 18 -12.81 -21.70 8.02
C LYS A 18 -13.05 -20.83 9.26
N ASN A 19 -13.37 -21.43 10.39
CA ASN A 19 -13.57 -20.73 11.65
C ASN A 19 -12.32 -19.96 12.09
N GLU A 20 -11.13 -20.54 11.92
CA GLU A 20 -9.88 -19.85 12.26
C GLU A 20 -9.60 -18.67 11.32
N LEU A 21 -9.83 -18.82 10.01
CA LEU A 21 -9.69 -17.72 9.05
C LEU A 21 -10.73 -16.61 9.30
N ASP A 22 -11.94 -16.97 9.70
CA ASP A 22 -12.97 -16.00 10.11
C ASP A 22 -12.52 -15.23 11.34
N ARG A 23 -12.05 -15.92 12.39
CA ARG A 23 -11.49 -15.29 13.60
C ARG A 23 -10.36 -14.31 13.28
N ILE A 24 -9.44 -14.70 12.39
CA ILE A 24 -8.33 -13.83 11.97
C ILE A 24 -8.86 -12.62 11.21
N ALA A 25 -9.77 -12.82 10.26
CA ALA A 25 -10.37 -11.76 9.48
C ALA A 25 -11.14 -10.76 10.36
N ASP A 26 -11.92 -11.24 11.34
CA ASP A 26 -12.70 -10.39 12.25
C ASP A 26 -11.79 -9.45 13.07
N GLY A 27 -10.62 -9.93 13.50
CA GLY A 27 -9.66 -9.06 14.20
C GLY A 27 -9.01 -8.00 13.30
N LEU A 28 -8.83 -8.29 12.01
CA LEU A 28 -8.38 -7.28 11.03
C LEU A 28 -9.50 -6.29 10.70
N GLU A 29 -10.74 -6.77 10.58
CA GLU A 29 -11.93 -5.95 10.38
C GLU A 29 -12.09 -4.94 11.51
N GLU A 30 -11.83 -5.34 12.76
CA GLU A 30 -11.82 -4.42 13.90
C GLU A 30 -10.75 -3.32 13.78
N ALA A 31 -9.54 -3.65 13.29
CA ALA A 31 -8.53 -2.62 13.02
C ALA A 31 -8.96 -1.67 11.91
N VAL A 32 -9.61 -2.17 10.85
CA VAL A 32 -10.18 -1.33 9.79
C VAL A 32 -11.25 -0.41 10.35
N ASN A 33 -12.19 -0.95 11.14
CA ASN A 33 -13.27 -0.20 11.77
C ASN A 33 -12.72 0.95 12.62
N PHE A 34 -11.75 0.69 13.49
CA PHE A 34 -11.13 1.75 14.28
C PHE A 34 -10.42 2.80 13.40
N GLY A 35 -9.74 2.37 12.33
CA GLY A 35 -9.17 3.27 11.33
C GLY A 35 -10.22 4.19 10.68
N THR A 36 -11.42 3.70 10.40
CA THR A 36 -12.52 4.54 9.87
C THR A 36 -12.99 5.59 10.88
N GLN A 37 -12.96 5.28 12.18
CA GLN A 37 -13.28 6.25 13.23
C GLN A 37 -12.24 7.38 13.29
N ILE A 38 -10.95 7.04 13.18
CA ILE A 38 -9.86 8.04 13.07
C ILE A 38 -10.12 8.96 11.87
N LEU A 39 -10.37 8.39 10.68
CA LEU A 39 -10.62 9.19 9.48
C LEU A 39 -11.87 10.06 9.60
N ASN A 40 -12.96 9.50 10.14
CA ASN A 40 -14.20 10.25 10.36
C ASN A 40 -13.97 11.43 11.32
N LYS A 41 -13.23 11.21 12.42
CA LYS A 41 -12.90 12.29 13.35
C LYS A 41 -12.04 13.37 12.68
N TRP A 42 -11.06 12.97 11.89
CA TRP A 42 -10.20 13.89 11.13
C TRP A 42 -11.02 14.73 10.13
N MET A 43 -11.90 14.10 9.35
CA MET A 43 -12.76 14.81 8.39
C MET A 43 -13.65 15.84 9.08
N ASN A 44 -14.22 15.51 10.24
CA ASN A 44 -15.09 16.40 11.01
C ASN A 44 -14.34 17.54 11.70
N LYS A 45 -13.03 17.39 11.96
CA LYS A 45 -12.18 18.46 12.51
C LYS A 45 -11.92 19.58 11.50
N GLY A 46 -11.97 19.26 10.21
CA GLY A 46 -11.53 20.16 9.14
C GLY A 46 -10.00 20.33 9.12
N GLY A 47 -9.49 21.12 8.18
CA GLY A 47 -8.05 21.33 8.03
C GLY A 47 -7.69 22.08 6.76
N THR A 48 -6.39 22.14 6.50
CA THR A 48 -5.81 22.73 5.29
C THR A 48 -5.54 21.64 4.26
N GLU A 49 -5.22 22.05 3.02
CA GLU A 49 -4.77 21.14 1.97
C GLU A 49 -3.50 20.36 2.37
N ALA A 50 -2.65 20.94 3.22
CA ALA A 50 -1.45 20.31 3.72
C ALA A 50 -1.73 19.16 4.70
N ASP A 51 -2.95 19.04 5.22
CA ASP A 51 -3.35 17.94 6.09
C ASP A 51 -3.81 16.70 5.29
N LEU A 52 -4.23 16.91 4.04
CA LEU A 52 -4.82 15.88 3.19
C LEU A 52 -3.90 14.68 2.92
N PRO A 53 -2.60 14.83 2.58
CA PRO A 53 -1.77 13.68 2.23
C PRO A 53 -1.65 12.64 3.35
N ALA A 54 -1.54 13.07 4.60
CA ALA A 54 -1.50 12.15 5.75
C ALA A 54 -2.77 11.29 5.82
N ALA A 55 -3.94 11.91 5.66
CA ALA A 55 -5.22 11.21 5.67
C ALA A 55 -5.37 10.27 4.47
N LEU A 56 -4.88 10.66 3.29
CA LEU A 56 -4.89 9.81 2.10
C LEU A 56 -3.99 8.59 2.24
N PHE A 57 -2.79 8.73 2.83
CA PHE A 57 -1.93 7.57 3.12
C PHE A 57 -2.59 6.61 4.12
N LEU A 58 -3.20 7.14 5.19
CA LEU A 58 -3.94 6.32 6.14
C LEU A 58 -5.13 5.61 5.46
N ARG A 59 -5.90 6.32 4.64
CA ARG A 59 -7.05 5.76 3.92
C ARG A 59 -6.63 4.68 2.93
N ASN A 60 -5.59 4.91 2.14
CA ASN A 60 -5.05 3.92 1.21
C ASN A 60 -4.51 2.68 1.95
N MET A 61 -3.86 2.87 3.10
CA MET A 61 -3.46 1.74 3.94
C MET A 61 -4.67 0.91 4.38
N LEU A 62 -5.74 1.55 4.87
CA LEU A 62 -6.96 0.85 5.31
C LEU A 62 -7.63 0.06 4.19
N GLU A 63 -7.66 0.58 2.96
CA GLU A 63 -8.16 -0.18 1.80
C GLU A 63 -7.37 -1.46 1.54
N ASN A 64 -6.05 -1.41 1.69
CA ASN A 64 -5.21 -2.59 1.50
C ASN A 64 -5.49 -3.61 2.62
N ILE A 65 -5.66 -3.17 3.87
CA ILE A 65 -5.98 -4.07 5.00
C ILE A 65 -7.40 -4.66 4.88
N ASP A 66 -8.38 -3.87 4.45
CA ASP A 66 -9.74 -4.35 4.17
C ASP A 66 -9.76 -5.42 3.07
N ALA A 67 -9.03 -5.18 1.97
CA ALA A 67 -8.86 -6.17 0.91
C ALA A 67 -8.19 -7.46 1.42
N ILE A 68 -7.17 -7.36 2.27
CA ILE A 68 -6.52 -8.53 2.91
C ILE A 68 -7.53 -9.30 3.77
N THR A 69 -8.40 -8.60 4.50
CA THR A 69 -9.44 -9.21 5.35
C THR A 69 -10.35 -10.13 4.53
N ILE A 70 -10.83 -9.66 3.38
CA ILE A 70 -11.67 -10.43 2.44
C ILE A 70 -10.91 -11.64 1.88
N LEU A 71 -9.64 -11.45 1.54
CA LEU A 71 -8.78 -12.49 0.97
C LEU A 71 -8.48 -13.61 1.99
N ILE A 72 -8.10 -13.26 3.22
CA ILE A 72 -7.88 -14.21 4.31
C ILE A 72 -9.15 -15.00 4.60
N ARG A 73 -10.30 -14.33 4.71
CA ARG A 73 -11.60 -14.98 4.94
C ARG A 73 -11.95 -16.03 3.87
N SER A 74 -11.39 -15.86 2.67
CA SER A 74 -11.56 -16.75 1.51
C SER A 74 -10.45 -17.79 1.34
N GLY A 75 -9.45 -17.81 2.23
CA GLY A 75 -8.28 -18.67 2.16
C GLY A 75 -7.29 -18.29 1.06
N VAL A 76 -7.32 -17.05 0.56
CA VAL A 76 -6.47 -16.55 -0.52
C VAL A 76 -5.34 -15.73 0.08
N VAL A 77 -4.28 -16.39 0.54
CA VAL A 77 -3.27 -15.74 1.39
C VAL A 77 -2.13 -15.11 0.58
N GLU A 78 -1.54 -15.85 -0.37
CA GLU A 78 -0.36 -15.39 -1.12
C GLU A 78 -0.47 -13.99 -1.77
N PRO A 79 -1.59 -13.63 -2.44
CA PRO A 79 -1.74 -12.29 -3.01
C PRO A 79 -1.70 -11.15 -2.00
N CYS A 80 -1.92 -11.42 -0.71
CA CYS A 80 -1.89 -10.41 0.35
C CYS A 80 -0.51 -9.79 0.54
N ASN A 81 0.58 -10.46 0.15
CA ASN A 81 1.94 -9.91 0.23
C ASN A 81 2.10 -8.61 -0.57
N ASN A 82 1.41 -8.50 -1.71
CA ASN A 82 1.42 -7.27 -2.52
C ASN A 82 0.72 -6.11 -1.80
N LEU A 83 -0.43 -6.40 -1.18
CA LEU A 83 -1.22 -5.42 -0.43
C LEU A 83 -0.47 -4.99 0.85
N LEU A 84 0.18 -5.93 1.54
CA LEU A 84 1.04 -5.67 2.70
C LEU A 84 2.21 -4.75 2.34
N ARG A 85 2.86 -4.97 1.21
CA ARG A 85 3.93 -4.10 0.73
C ARG A 85 3.43 -2.67 0.53
N THR A 86 2.29 -2.50 -0.13
CA THR A 86 1.68 -1.17 -0.29
C THR A 86 1.27 -0.57 1.05
N ALA A 87 0.71 -1.34 1.98
CA ALA A 87 0.38 -0.86 3.32
C ALA A 87 1.64 -0.38 4.09
N LEU A 88 2.77 -1.08 3.96
CA LEU A 88 4.04 -0.68 4.56
C LEU A 88 4.63 0.57 3.91
N GLU A 89 4.53 0.72 2.59
CA GLU A 89 4.90 1.96 1.89
C GLU A 89 4.09 3.17 2.38
N ASN A 90 2.79 2.98 2.67
CA ASN A 90 1.94 4.01 3.26
C ASN A 90 2.38 4.35 4.69
N LEU A 91 2.75 3.35 5.52
CA LEU A 91 3.30 3.60 6.86
C LEU A 91 4.59 4.45 6.78
N PHE A 92 5.55 4.07 5.95
CA PHE A 92 6.78 4.87 5.77
C PHE A 92 6.48 6.27 5.26
N SER A 93 5.52 6.42 4.35
CA SER A 93 5.12 7.72 3.82
C SER A 93 4.46 8.60 4.90
N LEU A 94 3.62 8.01 5.74
CA LEU A 94 2.96 8.69 6.85
C LEU A 94 3.95 9.14 7.92
N GLU A 95 4.83 8.22 8.36
CA GLU A 95 5.94 8.50 9.29
C GLU A 95 6.83 9.62 8.74
N TYR A 96 7.29 9.50 7.49
CA TYR A 96 8.13 10.52 6.87
C TYR A 96 7.44 11.88 6.77
N LEU A 97 6.15 11.91 6.42
CA LEU A 97 5.41 13.16 6.34
C LEU A 97 5.33 13.87 7.70
N LEU A 98 5.14 13.12 8.79
CA LEU A 98 4.87 13.65 10.12
C LEU A 98 6.09 13.72 11.06
N ALA A 99 7.24 13.16 10.65
CA ALA A 99 8.43 13.07 11.49
C ALA A 99 9.04 14.41 11.93
N ASP A 100 8.85 15.50 11.17
CA ASP A 100 9.36 16.82 11.51
C ASP A 100 8.25 17.88 11.41
N PRO A 101 7.77 18.44 12.53
CA PRO A 101 6.70 19.44 12.57
C PRO A 101 6.94 20.64 11.66
N ASN A 102 8.20 21.05 11.50
CA ASN A 102 8.55 22.22 10.70
C ASN A 102 8.50 21.93 9.20
N LYS A 103 8.48 20.66 8.80
CA LYS A 103 8.49 20.22 7.40
C LYS A 103 7.18 19.58 6.95
N ILE A 104 6.20 19.42 7.83
CA ILE A 104 4.91 18.78 7.49
C ILE A 104 4.29 19.44 6.25
N THR A 105 4.16 20.77 6.25
CA THR A 105 3.57 21.51 5.13
C THR A 105 4.37 21.34 3.83
N GLU A 106 5.70 21.45 3.90
CA GLU A 106 6.60 21.26 2.76
C GLU A 106 6.49 19.85 2.18
N ARG A 107 6.52 18.81 3.04
CA ARG A 107 6.41 17.39 2.65
C ARG A 107 5.04 17.08 2.06
N SER A 108 3.97 17.59 2.66
CA SER A 108 2.61 17.44 2.13
C SER A 108 2.47 18.08 0.75
N ARG A 109 2.94 19.32 0.58
CA ARG A 109 2.88 19.99 -0.72
C ARG A 109 3.78 19.32 -1.75
N SER A 110 4.94 18.80 -1.34
CA SER A 110 5.82 17.96 -2.18
C SER A 110 5.09 16.74 -2.72
N PHE A 111 4.34 16.03 -1.88
CA PHE A 111 3.49 14.92 -2.31
C PHE A 111 2.40 15.38 -3.30
N LEU A 112 1.67 16.46 -2.97
CA LEU A 112 0.60 16.98 -3.81
C LEU A 112 1.10 17.42 -5.19
N VAL A 113 2.16 18.22 -5.26
CA VAL A 113 2.75 18.66 -6.53
C VAL A 113 3.27 17.47 -7.33
N TRP A 114 3.99 16.54 -6.70
CA TRP A 114 4.45 15.32 -7.37
C TRP A 114 3.28 14.52 -7.96
N ASN A 115 2.17 14.42 -7.25
CA ASN A 115 0.96 13.72 -7.70
C ASN A 115 0.28 14.48 -8.86
N PHE A 116 0.08 15.80 -8.73
CA PHE A 116 -0.51 16.65 -9.77
C PHE A 116 0.31 16.61 -11.07
N LEU A 117 1.64 16.69 -10.99
CA LEU A 117 2.52 16.58 -12.16
C LEU A 117 2.48 15.16 -12.78
N SER A 118 2.26 14.13 -11.97
CA SER A 118 2.10 12.76 -12.47
C SER A 118 0.77 12.57 -13.18
N GLN A 119 -0.30 13.18 -12.67
CA GLN A 119 -1.61 13.21 -13.33
C GLN A 119 -1.58 14.02 -14.62
N GLU A 120 -0.98 15.21 -14.62
CA GLU A 120 -0.80 16.04 -15.82
C GLU A 120 -0.09 15.27 -16.93
N LYS A 121 1.00 14.55 -16.61
CA LYS A 121 1.71 13.68 -17.57
C LYS A 121 0.79 12.64 -18.18
N TRP A 122 -0.09 12.01 -17.38
CA TRP A 122 -1.04 11.02 -17.87
C TRP A 122 -2.12 11.64 -18.77
N LEU A 123 -2.66 12.80 -18.42
CA LEU A 123 -3.61 13.54 -19.24
C LEU A 123 -2.99 13.93 -20.59
N ILE A 124 -1.74 14.39 -20.61
CA ILE A 124 -1.01 14.70 -21.86
C ILE A 124 -0.74 13.43 -22.68
N LYS A 125 -0.52 12.28 -22.04
CA LYS A 125 -0.17 11.03 -22.73
C LYS A 125 -1.40 10.33 -23.31
N ALA A 126 -2.54 10.39 -22.63
CA ALA A 126 -3.77 9.67 -22.97
C ALA A 126 -4.89 10.57 -23.52
N GLY A 127 -4.69 11.89 -23.55
CA GLY A 127 -5.69 12.84 -24.01
C GLY A 127 -5.87 12.88 -25.52
N ALA A 128 -7.13 12.94 -25.95
CA ALA A 128 -7.52 13.03 -27.35
C ALA A 128 -6.80 14.19 -28.07
N GLY A 129 -6.19 13.92 -29.23
CA GLY A 129 -5.55 14.95 -30.05
C GLY A 129 -4.19 15.45 -29.54
N THR A 130 -3.69 14.94 -28.41
CA THR A 130 -2.33 15.27 -27.92
C THR A 130 -1.24 14.56 -28.72
N PRO A 131 -0.01 15.11 -28.78
CA PRO A 131 1.14 14.39 -29.33
C PRO A 131 1.42 13.07 -28.61
N GLY A 132 1.18 13.01 -27.29
CA GLY A 132 1.37 11.80 -26.49
C GLY A 132 0.43 10.67 -26.89
N TYR A 133 -0.84 10.98 -27.18
CA TYR A 133 -1.79 9.99 -27.66
C TYR A 133 -1.39 9.42 -29.04
N LYS A 134 -0.92 10.28 -29.96
CA LYS A 134 -0.39 9.82 -31.27
C LYS A 134 0.81 8.89 -31.12
N GLU A 135 1.70 9.16 -30.17
CA GLU A 135 2.83 8.28 -29.86
C GLU A 135 2.33 6.93 -29.30
N MET A 136 1.30 6.94 -28.45
CA MET A 136 0.70 5.73 -27.91
C MET A 136 0.01 4.89 -29.00
N GLU A 137 -0.75 5.53 -29.89
CA GLU A 137 -1.34 4.85 -31.06
C GLU A 137 -0.28 4.23 -31.95
N ALA A 138 0.83 4.92 -32.19
CA ALA A 138 1.95 4.39 -32.97
C ALA A 138 2.56 3.14 -32.30
N LYS A 139 2.62 3.11 -30.96
CA LYS A 139 3.05 1.91 -30.20
C LYS A 139 2.04 0.77 -30.37
N PHE A 140 0.75 1.03 -30.24
CA PHE A 140 -0.30 0.02 -30.45
C PHE A 140 -0.20 -0.58 -31.86
N LYS A 141 -0.14 0.25 -32.90
CA LYS A 141 -0.03 -0.21 -34.30
C LYS A 141 1.20 -1.09 -34.57
N LYS A 142 2.30 -0.87 -33.84
CA LYS A 142 3.52 -1.68 -33.92
C LYS A 142 3.49 -2.91 -33.01
N ASP A 143 2.57 -2.99 -32.07
CA ASP A 143 2.49 -4.06 -31.08
C ASP A 143 1.92 -5.34 -31.70
N ARG A 144 2.53 -6.48 -31.37
CA ARG A 144 2.12 -7.78 -31.90
C ARG A 144 0.70 -8.18 -31.50
N LEU A 145 0.31 -7.87 -30.26
CA LEU A 145 -0.95 -8.28 -29.65
C LEU A 145 -1.99 -7.15 -29.70
N MET A 146 -1.55 -5.91 -29.59
CA MET A 146 -2.43 -4.73 -29.44
C MET A 146 -2.66 -3.95 -30.74
N LYS A 147 -2.09 -4.35 -31.89
CA LYS A 147 -2.25 -3.66 -33.19
C LYS A 147 -3.68 -3.43 -33.69
N HIS A 148 -4.63 -4.22 -33.20
CA HIS A 148 -6.05 -4.07 -33.53
C HIS A 148 -6.87 -3.48 -32.38
N ALA A 149 -6.24 -3.19 -31.25
CA ALA A 149 -6.84 -2.47 -30.14
C ALA A 149 -6.56 -0.97 -30.30
N PHE A 150 -7.30 -0.17 -29.52
CA PHE A 150 -7.08 1.26 -29.41
C PHE A 150 -6.55 1.60 -28.02
N PRO A 151 -5.64 2.57 -27.89
CA PRO A 151 -5.30 3.10 -26.59
C PRO A 151 -6.55 3.56 -25.84
N TYR A 152 -6.57 3.36 -24.54
CA TYR A 152 -7.63 3.92 -23.72
C TYR A 152 -7.60 5.45 -23.86
N LEU A 153 -8.69 6.00 -24.40
CA LEU A 153 -8.87 7.43 -24.56
C LEU A 153 -9.40 7.97 -23.25
N ILE A 154 -8.62 8.84 -22.61
CA ILE A 154 -9.18 9.70 -21.59
C ILE A 154 -9.88 10.81 -22.35
N ASP A 155 -11.19 10.94 -22.16
CA ASP A 155 -11.89 12.17 -22.51
C ASP A 155 -11.33 13.24 -21.58
N THR A 156 -10.22 13.85 -22.02
CA THR A 156 -9.60 14.96 -21.33
C THR A 156 -10.53 16.12 -21.53
N ASP A 157 -11.54 16.22 -20.68
CA ASP A 157 -12.23 17.47 -20.50
C ASP A 157 -11.14 18.50 -20.23
N LYS A 158 -11.05 19.52 -21.09
CA LYS A 158 -10.03 20.58 -21.00
C LYS A 158 -9.95 21.14 -19.57
N GLN A 159 -11.08 21.08 -18.86
CA GLN A 159 -11.24 21.38 -17.45
C GLN A 159 -10.23 20.69 -16.52
N GLY A 160 -9.91 19.40 -16.71
CA GLY A 160 -8.99 18.69 -15.83
C GLY A 160 -7.55 19.21 -15.93
N LYS A 161 -7.10 19.52 -17.15
CA LYS A 161 -5.78 20.10 -17.39
C LYS A 161 -5.72 21.55 -16.89
N GLU A 162 -6.70 22.36 -17.24
CA GLU A 162 -6.80 23.76 -16.81
C GLU A 162 -6.88 23.88 -15.28
N MET A 163 -7.59 22.95 -14.62
CA MET A 163 -7.65 22.88 -13.16
C MET A 163 -6.27 22.57 -12.55
N LEU A 164 -5.54 21.59 -13.07
CA LEU A 164 -4.19 21.28 -12.58
C LEU A 164 -3.21 22.44 -12.82
N GLU A 165 -3.25 23.06 -14.00
CA GLU A 165 -2.44 24.24 -14.32
C GLU A 165 -2.76 25.40 -13.35
N LYS A 166 -4.04 25.63 -13.06
CA LYS A 166 -4.48 26.64 -12.09
C LYS A 166 -3.98 26.32 -10.68
N ILE A 167 -4.11 25.09 -10.21
CA ILE A 167 -3.61 24.68 -8.88
C ILE A 167 -2.10 24.87 -8.80
N LEU A 168 -1.34 24.38 -9.79
CA LEU A 168 0.12 24.50 -9.85
C LEU A 168 0.60 25.96 -10.02
N SER A 169 -0.28 26.87 -10.43
CA SER A 169 -0.01 28.31 -10.51
C SER A 169 -0.12 29.03 -9.17
N LEU A 170 -0.75 28.43 -8.15
CA LEU A 170 -0.90 29.08 -6.85
C LEU A 170 0.47 29.26 -6.18
N PRO A 171 0.69 30.37 -5.45
CA PRO A 171 2.00 30.70 -4.86
C PRO A 171 2.60 29.56 -4.02
N ASP A 172 1.76 28.91 -3.22
CA ASP A 172 2.14 27.80 -2.33
C ASP A 172 2.69 26.55 -3.06
N TYR A 173 2.28 26.35 -4.32
CA TYR A 173 2.72 25.20 -5.13
C TYR A 173 3.83 25.57 -6.12
N GLN A 174 3.99 26.85 -6.45
CA GLN A 174 5.04 27.34 -7.35
C GLN A 174 6.43 27.03 -6.81
N GLU A 175 6.67 27.27 -5.52
CA GLU A 175 7.97 26.99 -4.88
C GLU A 175 8.31 25.50 -4.95
N VAL A 176 7.38 24.64 -4.54
CA VAL A 176 7.57 23.18 -4.56
C VAL A 176 7.72 22.66 -5.99
N LYS A 177 7.04 23.27 -6.97
CA LYS A 177 7.21 22.94 -8.39
C LYS A 177 8.61 23.31 -8.89
N GLN A 178 9.14 24.48 -8.50
CA GLN A 178 10.52 24.86 -8.84
C GLN A 178 11.52 23.88 -8.23
N GLU A 179 11.27 23.45 -6.99
CA GLU A 179 12.07 22.42 -6.34
C GLU A 179 11.99 21.09 -7.09
N TYR A 180 10.79 20.64 -7.48
CA TYR A 180 10.62 19.44 -8.31
C TYR A 180 11.43 19.53 -9.61
N ASP A 181 11.38 20.68 -10.29
CA ASP A 181 12.13 20.92 -11.51
C ASP A 181 13.65 20.95 -11.25
N ARG A 182 14.11 21.42 -10.08
CA ARG A 182 15.52 21.33 -9.63
C ARG A 182 15.92 19.87 -9.43
N THR A 183 15.19 19.12 -8.61
CA THR A 183 15.51 17.70 -8.31
C THR A 183 15.50 16.86 -9.58
N LYS A 184 14.56 17.11 -10.51
CA LYS A 184 14.44 16.39 -11.77
C LYS A 184 15.67 16.52 -12.69
N LYS A 185 16.42 17.61 -12.59
CA LYS A 185 17.70 17.79 -13.32
C LYS A 185 18.78 16.84 -12.81
N ILE A 186 18.71 16.46 -11.55
CA ILE A 186 19.67 15.54 -10.90
C ILE A 186 19.20 14.09 -11.04
N LYS A 187 17.90 13.86 -10.84
CA LYS A 187 17.29 12.53 -10.82
C LYS A 187 16.10 12.45 -11.77
N LYS A 188 16.18 11.54 -12.75
CA LYS A 188 15.06 11.27 -13.65
C LYS A 188 13.86 10.71 -12.86
N ASN A 189 12.72 11.39 -12.93
CA ASN A 189 11.49 11.05 -12.22
C ASN A 189 11.70 10.94 -10.69
N PRO A 190 11.96 12.07 -10.01
CA PRO A 190 12.15 12.04 -8.56
C PRO A 190 10.84 11.62 -7.87
N ALA A 191 10.97 10.87 -6.78
CA ALA A 191 9.86 10.63 -5.85
C ALA A 191 9.62 11.89 -5.02
N TRP A 192 8.42 12.07 -4.48
CA TRP A 192 8.07 13.27 -3.70
C TRP A 192 8.96 13.44 -2.47
N TYR A 193 9.35 12.35 -1.80
CA TYR A 193 10.25 12.38 -0.66
C TYR A 193 11.71 12.70 -1.03
N SER A 194 12.06 12.74 -2.32
CA SER A 194 13.38 13.16 -2.80
C SER A 194 13.50 14.67 -3.02
N LEU A 195 12.41 15.43 -2.88
CA LEU A 195 12.47 16.90 -2.96
C LEU A 195 13.17 17.48 -1.73
N TYR A 196 13.72 18.69 -1.87
CA TYR A 196 14.46 19.40 -0.82
C TYR A 196 15.65 18.59 -0.29
N ASP A 197 16.37 17.93 -1.22
CA ASP A 197 17.50 17.05 -0.92
C ASP A 197 17.16 15.89 0.04
N GLY A 198 15.88 15.47 0.04
CA GLY A 198 15.39 14.34 0.82
C GLY A 198 15.84 12.97 0.28
N PRO A 199 15.40 11.88 0.93
CA PRO A 199 15.76 10.52 0.57
C PRO A 199 15.56 10.18 -0.92
N THR A 200 16.47 9.40 -1.48
CA THR A 200 16.42 9.03 -2.90
C THR A 200 15.66 7.74 -3.18
N ASN A 201 15.32 6.95 -2.17
CA ASN A 201 14.53 5.74 -2.30
C ASN A 201 13.90 5.38 -0.94
N LEU A 202 13.02 4.39 -0.94
CA LEU A 202 12.31 3.97 0.26
C LEU A 202 13.24 3.39 1.35
N GLU A 203 14.37 2.79 0.97
CA GLU A 203 15.39 2.32 1.92
C GLU A 203 15.97 3.48 2.73
N GLN A 204 16.32 4.57 2.05
CA GLN A 204 16.80 5.78 2.70
C GLN A 204 15.72 6.46 3.54
N VAL A 205 14.44 6.38 3.13
CA VAL A 205 13.31 6.83 3.97
C VAL A 205 13.26 5.99 5.25
N ALA A 206 13.30 4.66 5.15
CA ALA A 206 13.28 3.76 6.29
C ALA A 206 14.48 3.97 7.22
N ASN A 207 15.69 4.15 6.68
CA ASN A 207 16.88 4.45 7.47
C ASN A 207 16.77 5.79 8.19
N LEU A 208 16.23 6.83 7.53
CA LEU A 208 16.01 8.14 8.14
C LEU A 208 14.99 8.09 9.29
N LEU A 209 14.05 7.15 9.23
CA LEU A 209 13.01 6.93 10.24
C LEU A 209 13.43 5.95 11.35
N ASP A 210 14.68 5.47 11.35
CA ASP A 210 15.15 4.41 12.24
C ASP A 210 14.36 3.09 12.13
N LEU A 211 13.87 2.77 10.92
CA LEU A 211 13.11 1.55 10.58
C LEU A 211 13.83 0.60 9.59
N PRO A 212 15.16 0.41 9.63
CA PRO A 212 15.87 -0.43 8.65
C PRO A 212 15.39 -1.88 8.67
N ALA A 213 15.02 -2.41 9.84
CA ALA A 213 14.56 -3.79 10.00
C ALA A 213 13.22 -4.04 9.28
N LEU A 214 12.28 -3.08 9.33
CA LEU A 214 11.01 -3.22 8.61
C LEU A 214 11.23 -3.24 7.10
N TYR A 215 12.17 -2.43 6.61
CA TYR A 215 12.52 -2.44 5.20
C TYR A 215 13.20 -3.76 4.78
N GLU A 216 14.22 -4.20 5.53
CA GLU A 216 14.99 -5.39 5.16
C GLU A 216 14.17 -6.67 5.27
N VAL A 217 13.43 -6.84 6.38
CA VAL A 217 12.74 -8.11 6.66
C VAL A 217 11.41 -8.19 5.91
N LEU A 218 10.60 -7.13 5.98
CA LEU A 218 9.25 -7.17 5.44
C LEU A 218 9.21 -6.70 3.99
N TYR A 219 9.67 -5.47 3.73
CA TYR A 219 9.55 -4.88 2.39
C TYR A 219 10.35 -5.67 1.34
N ARG A 220 11.62 -5.99 1.62
CA ARG A 220 12.40 -6.85 0.71
C ARG A 220 11.89 -8.29 0.72
N GLY A 221 11.44 -8.82 1.87
CA GLY A 221 10.90 -10.18 1.98
C GLY A 221 9.68 -10.44 1.10
N TRP A 222 8.79 -9.46 0.93
CA TRP A 222 7.61 -9.58 0.07
C TRP A 222 7.90 -9.25 -1.41
N SER A 223 8.99 -8.55 -1.71
CA SER A 223 9.31 -8.11 -3.07
C SER A 223 9.36 -9.24 -4.12
N PRO A 224 9.91 -10.43 -3.82
CA PRO A 224 9.90 -11.57 -4.74
C PRO A 224 8.49 -12.00 -5.17
N THR A 225 7.48 -11.87 -4.32
CA THR A 225 6.09 -12.23 -4.68
C THR A 225 5.41 -11.20 -5.59
N THR A 226 5.90 -9.95 -5.58
CA THR A 226 5.39 -8.87 -6.43
C THR A 226 5.94 -8.93 -7.84
N HIS A 227 7.18 -9.41 -8.00
CA HIS A 227 7.78 -9.62 -9.30
C HIS A 227 7.54 -11.07 -9.74
N GLY A 228 7.05 -11.29 -10.97
CA GLY A 228 6.72 -12.64 -11.49
C GLY A 228 7.89 -13.63 -11.59
N ASN A 229 9.05 -13.31 -11.00
CA ASN A 229 10.28 -14.08 -11.04
C ASN A 229 10.39 -15.09 -9.87
N ASN A 230 9.56 -14.98 -8.82
CA ASN A 230 9.52 -15.98 -7.74
C ASN A 230 8.29 -16.89 -7.85
N ILE A 231 8.40 -17.92 -8.70
CA ILE A 231 7.32 -18.87 -8.98
C ILE A 231 7.42 -20.19 -8.21
N LEU A 232 8.49 -20.39 -7.44
CA LEU A 232 8.73 -21.65 -6.71
C LEU A 232 8.44 -21.53 -5.21
N GLN A 233 8.85 -20.42 -4.58
CA GLN A 233 8.69 -20.24 -3.14
C GLN A 233 7.21 -20.19 -2.74
N GLY A 234 6.81 -21.00 -1.75
CA GLY A 234 5.43 -21.07 -1.25
C GLY A 234 4.43 -21.76 -2.19
N LYS A 235 4.89 -22.29 -3.33
CA LYS A 235 4.03 -22.89 -4.37
C LYS A 235 4.28 -24.39 -4.58
N ILE A 236 5.28 -24.94 -3.90
CA ILE A 236 5.62 -26.37 -3.92
C ILE A 236 5.67 -26.86 -2.48
N GLU A 237 4.98 -27.97 -2.21
CA GLU A 237 4.98 -28.67 -0.93
C GLU A 237 5.51 -30.10 -1.13
N ILE A 238 6.03 -30.70 -0.06
CA ILE A 238 6.42 -32.11 -0.08
C ILE A 238 5.29 -32.90 0.57
N ASN A 239 4.69 -33.82 -0.19
CA ASN A 239 3.61 -34.64 0.29
C ASN A 239 4.10 -35.70 1.29
N LYS A 240 3.17 -36.45 1.89
CA LYS A 240 3.50 -37.49 2.90
C LYS A 240 4.38 -38.63 2.37
N GLU A 241 4.48 -38.78 1.06
CA GLU A 241 5.26 -39.81 0.36
C GLU A 241 6.65 -39.29 -0.06
N GLY A 242 6.96 -38.01 0.21
CA GLY A 242 8.24 -37.38 -0.12
C GLY A 242 8.30 -36.77 -1.52
N PHE A 243 7.17 -36.71 -2.25
CA PHE A 243 7.12 -36.12 -3.59
C PHE A 243 6.75 -34.63 -3.55
N ALA A 244 7.32 -33.86 -4.48
CA ALA A 244 6.97 -32.46 -4.67
C ALA A 244 5.60 -32.33 -5.36
N GLU A 245 4.70 -31.57 -4.77
CA GLU A 245 3.38 -31.24 -5.30
C GLU A 245 3.16 -29.73 -5.37
N ILE A 246 2.27 -29.29 -6.27
CA ILE A 246 1.92 -27.87 -6.38
C ILE A 246 0.93 -27.55 -5.26
N ALA A 247 1.26 -26.53 -4.45
CA ALA A 247 0.39 -26.07 -3.38
C ALA A 247 -0.96 -25.59 -3.96
N PRO A 248 -2.09 -25.88 -3.28
CA PRO A 248 -3.40 -25.39 -3.71
C PRO A 248 -3.43 -23.86 -3.81
N LEU A 249 -4.23 -23.32 -4.74
CA LEU A 249 -4.41 -21.86 -4.88
C LEU A 249 -4.99 -21.20 -3.62
N ARG A 250 -5.64 -21.98 -2.75
CA ARG A 250 -6.12 -21.56 -1.44
C ARG A 250 -5.30 -22.21 -0.33
N HIS A 251 -4.00 -21.91 -0.34
CA HIS A 251 -3.08 -22.31 0.72
C HIS A 251 -3.04 -21.25 1.82
N THR A 252 -3.18 -21.67 3.07
CA THR A 252 -3.49 -20.80 4.21
C THR A 252 -2.36 -20.68 5.23
N ALA A 253 -1.20 -21.31 5.00
CA ALA A 253 -0.14 -21.41 6.01
C ALA A 253 0.37 -20.05 6.51
N ALA A 254 0.39 -19.03 5.67
CA ALA A 254 0.84 -17.68 6.03
C ALA A 254 -0.28 -16.76 6.56
N ALA A 255 -1.53 -17.25 6.76
CA ALA A 255 -2.65 -16.38 7.15
C ALA A 255 -2.37 -15.62 8.47
N ALA A 256 -1.86 -16.33 9.49
CA ALA A 256 -1.57 -15.75 10.79
C ALA A 256 -0.45 -14.70 10.73
N SER A 257 0.65 -14.98 10.02
CA SER A 257 1.76 -14.02 9.89
C SER A 257 1.36 -12.79 9.07
N ILE A 258 0.59 -12.97 7.98
CA ILE A 258 0.06 -11.84 7.20
C ILE A 258 -0.84 -10.97 8.07
N ALA A 259 -1.74 -11.56 8.84
CA ALA A 259 -2.61 -10.82 9.76
C ALA A 259 -1.81 -10.09 10.85
N GLN A 260 -0.76 -10.72 11.39
CA GLN A 260 0.11 -10.09 12.37
C GLN A 260 0.81 -8.86 11.79
N HIS A 261 1.32 -8.96 10.55
CA HIS A 261 1.93 -7.82 9.87
C HIS A 261 0.93 -6.70 9.61
N CYS A 262 -0.30 -7.03 9.19
CA CYS A 262 -1.38 -6.05 9.04
C CYS A 262 -1.64 -5.31 10.36
N MET A 263 -1.81 -6.06 11.44
CA MET A 263 -2.11 -5.49 12.75
C MET A 263 -1.00 -4.59 13.25
N ASN A 264 0.26 -5.00 13.09
CA ASN A 264 1.42 -4.17 13.46
C ASN A 264 1.49 -2.88 12.62
N ILE A 265 1.22 -2.95 11.32
CA ILE A 265 1.16 -1.76 10.46
C ILE A 265 0.03 -0.82 10.91
N CYS A 266 -1.16 -1.34 11.20
CA CYS A 266 -2.27 -0.55 11.74
C CYS A 266 -1.91 0.13 13.07
N ILE A 267 -1.37 -0.61 14.04
CA ILE A 267 -0.99 -0.09 15.35
C ILE A 267 0.01 1.06 15.23
N LEU A 268 1.04 0.90 14.39
CA LEU A 268 2.05 1.93 14.16
C LEU A 268 1.45 3.16 13.46
N SER A 269 0.73 2.96 12.35
CA SER A 269 0.12 4.05 11.61
C SER A 269 -0.90 4.83 12.43
N PHE A 270 -1.73 4.15 13.22
CA PHE A 270 -2.71 4.80 14.10
C PHE A 270 -2.01 5.59 15.20
N ARG A 271 -0.97 5.03 15.82
CA ARG A 271 -0.18 5.75 16.82
C ARG A 271 0.36 7.07 16.27
N VAL A 272 1.00 7.02 15.10
CA VAL A 272 1.61 8.17 14.45
C VAL A 272 0.54 9.20 14.09
N PHE A 273 -0.54 8.77 13.43
CA PHE A 273 -1.60 9.66 13.00
C PHE A 273 -2.30 10.32 14.19
N VAL A 274 -2.68 9.56 15.22
CA VAL A 274 -3.35 10.07 16.42
C VAL A 274 -2.42 11.03 17.16
N SER A 275 -1.15 10.69 17.36
CA SER A 275 -0.21 11.56 18.09
C SER A 275 -0.03 12.92 17.44
N TRP A 276 0.02 12.96 16.10
CA TRP A 276 0.32 14.19 15.36
C TRP A 276 -0.91 14.97 14.88
N ARG A 277 -2.00 14.29 14.55
CA ARG A 277 -3.17 14.90 13.89
C ARG A 277 -4.42 14.95 14.77
N LEU A 278 -4.58 13.96 15.65
CA LEU A 278 -5.77 13.80 16.50
C LEU A 278 -5.38 13.45 17.94
N PRO A 279 -4.57 14.26 18.64
CA PRO A 279 -4.15 13.96 20.01
C PRO A 279 -5.33 13.78 20.97
N GLU A 280 -6.47 14.41 20.69
CA GLU A 280 -7.72 14.22 21.41
C GLU A 280 -8.26 12.78 21.39
N MET A 281 -7.91 11.96 20.38
CA MET A 281 -8.24 10.54 20.30
C MET A 281 -7.23 9.65 21.02
N GLY A 282 -6.24 10.22 21.72
CA GLY A 282 -5.19 9.46 22.39
C GLY A 282 -5.73 8.42 23.37
N LYS A 283 -6.79 8.75 24.13
CA LYS A 283 -7.44 7.82 25.05
C LYS A 283 -8.13 6.67 24.30
N ASP A 284 -8.93 7.00 23.30
CA ASP A 284 -9.66 6.01 22.48
C ASP A 284 -8.68 5.02 21.81
N TYR A 285 -7.54 5.52 21.30
CA TYR A 285 -6.48 4.69 20.74
C TYR A 285 -5.87 3.73 21.78
N GLN A 286 -5.60 4.20 23.00
CA GLN A 286 -5.06 3.33 24.04
C GLN A 286 -6.07 2.25 24.45
N GLU A 287 -7.35 2.59 24.57
CA GLU A 287 -8.41 1.62 24.88
C GLU A 287 -8.55 0.57 23.79
N TRP A 288 -8.60 0.99 22.52
CA TRP A 288 -8.61 0.07 21.38
C TRP A 288 -7.36 -0.82 21.34
N TYR A 289 -6.17 -0.24 21.56
CA TYR A 289 -4.92 -0.98 21.56
C TYR A 289 -4.88 -2.08 22.64
N GLN A 290 -5.39 -1.80 23.85
CA GLN A 290 -5.46 -2.82 24.90
C GLN A 290 -6.37 -3.98 24.52
N GLN A 291 -7.50 -3.71 23.86
CA GLN A 291 -8.44 -4.74 23.41
C GLN A 291 -7.83 -5.62 22.31
N ILE A 292 -7.13 -5.03 21.34
CA ILE A 292 -6.60 -5.78 20.19
C ILE A 292 -5.26 -6.46 20.48
N ARG A 293 -4.57 -6.07 21.56
CA ARG A 293 -3.24 -6.59 21.90
C ARG A 293 -3.22 -8.11 22.09
N GLU A 294 -4.19 -8.66 22.81
CA GLU A 294 -4.28 -10.10 23.04
C GLU A 294 -4.50 -10.86 21.73
N PHE A 295 -5.39 -10.35 20.87
CA PHE A 295 -5.59 -10.89 19.53
C PHE A 295 -4.29 -10.86 18.72
N ASN A 296 -3.57 -9.73 18.67
CA ASN A 296 -2.32 -9.62 17.93
C ASN A 296 -1.24 -10.61 18.43
N LEU A 297 -1.14 -10.80 19.75
CA LEU A 297 -0.22 -11.78 20.33
C LEU A 297 -0.62 -13.23 20.00
N SER A 298 -1.92 -13.51 19.86
CA SER A 298 -2.41 -14.84 19.45
C SER A 298 -2.01 -15.23 18.03
N LEU A 299 -1.60 -14.27 17.19
CA LEU A 299 -1.15 -14.51 15.82
C LEU A 299 0.33 -14.89 15.72
N VAL A 300 1.11 -14.70 16.80
CA VAL A 300 2.55 -15.04 16.82
C VAL A 300 2.67 -16.57 16.78
N PRO A 301 3.35 -17.14 15.77
CA PRO A 301 3.67 -18.57 15.80
C PRO A 301 4.52 -18.87 17.04
N ILE A 302 4.12 -19.84 17.85
CA ILE A 302 4.94 -20.29 18.99
C ILE A 302 6.28 -20.76 18.39
N PRO A 303 7.43 -20.21 18.81
CA PRO A 303 8.71 -20.66 18.29
C PRO A 303 8.86 -22.15 18.60
N VAL A 304 8.86 -22.97 17.56
CA VAL A 304 9.23 -24.38 17.68
C VAL A 304 10.67 -24.37 18.16
N LYS A 305 10.90 -24.79 19.41
CA LYS A 305 12.27 -24.99 19.91
C LYS A 305 13.01 -25.82 18.87
N PRO A 306 14.20 -25.41 18.39
CA PRO A 306 14.97 -26.25 17.50
C PRO A 306 15.13 -27.60 18.19
N ALA A 307 14.79 -28.67 17.48
CA ALA A 307 15.04 -30.02 17.96
C ALA A 307 16.50 -30.05 18.40
N SER A 308 16.74 -30.29 19.69
CA SER A 308 18.07 -30.44 20.24
C SER A 308 18.77 -31.53 19.44
N VAL A 309 19.79 -31.13 18.68
CA VAL A 309 20.73 -32.02 17.99
C VAL A 309 21.53 -32.79 19.03
#